data_AF-A0A358B037-F1
#
_entry.id   AF-A0A358B037-F1
#
_cell.length_a   1.000
_cell.length_b   1.000
_cell.length_c   1.000
_cell.angle_alpha   90.00
_cell.angle_beta   90.00
_cell.angle_gamma   90.00
#
_symmetry.space_group_name_H-M   'P 1'
#
loop_
_entity.id
_entity.type
_entity.pdbx_description
1 polymer ?
#
loop_
_entity_poly.entity_id
_entity_poly.type
_entity_poly.pdbx_seq_one_letter_code
_entity_poly.pdbx_strand_id
1 'polypeptide(L)' 'MDKESQLARLGLFDARVPRYTSYPTAPHFGNTASPSLFADWIEAIPAGTAISLYLHVPFCRRLCWFCACRT' A
#
# COMPACT_ATOMS: atom_id res chain seq x y z
N MET A 1 -20.77 25.75 8.47
CA MET A 1 -20.09 26.42 7.36
C MET A 1 -18.75 26.94 7.89
N ASP A 2 -17.81 26.05 8.20
CA ASP A 2 -16.58 26.42 8.93
C ASP A 2 -15.41 25.48 8.55
N LYS A 3 -15.64 24.16 8.58
CA LYS A 3 -14.64 23.15 8.19
C LYS A 3 -14.24 23.19 6.71
N GLU A 4 -15.19 23.32 5.78
CA GLU A 4 -14.87 23.37 4.34
C GLU A 4 -14.01 24.59 3.98
N SER A 5 -14.29 25.76 4.58
CA SER A 5 -13.49 26.99 4.44
C SER A 5 -12.06 26.80 4.96
N GLN A 6 -11.92 26.15 6.13
CA GLN A 6 -10.62 25.87 6.72
C GLN A 6 -9.78 24.90 5.87
N LEU A 7 -10.39 23.83 5.37
CA LEU A 7 -9.70 22.83 4.55
C LEU A 7 -9.28 23.39 3.18
N ALA A 8 -10.11 24.25 2.58
CA ALA A 8 -9.78 24.98 1.36
C ALA A 8 -8.60 25.93 1.55
N ARG A 9 -8.54 26.67 2.67
CA ARG A 9 -7.41 27.56 2.99
C ARG A 9 -6.08 26.81 3.16
N LEU A 10 -6.13 25.57 3.64
CA LEU A 10 -4.97 24.70 3.75
C LEU A 10 -4.56 24.07 2.40
N GLY A 11 -5.26 24.40 1.32
CA GLY A 11 -4.98 23.91 -0.02
C GLY A 11 -5.26 22.41 -0.19
N LEU A 12 -5.96 21.76 0.75
CA LEU A 12 -6.13 20.30 0.76
C LEU A 12 -6.94 19.78 -0.44
N PHE A 13 -7.74 20.62 -1.09
CA PHE A 13 -8.52 20.26 -2.27
C PHE A 13 -7.73 20.41 -3.59
N ASP A 14 -6.64 21.19 -3.61
CA ASP A 14 -5.81 21.43 -4.79
C ASP A 14 -4.35 20.94 -4.62
N ALA A 15 -3.99 20.45 -3.43
CA ALA A 15 -2.64 20.02 -3.11
C ALA A 15 -2.31 18.70 -3.82
N ARG A 16 -1.23 18.72 -4.60
CA ARG A 16 -0.61 17.51 -5.15
C ARG A 16 0.18 16.79 -4.05
N VAL A 17 -0.54 16.10 -3.16
CA VAL A 17 0.08 15.30 -2.09
C VAL A 17 0.51 13.92 -2.58
N PRO A 18 1.57 13.33 -2.00
CA PRO A 18 1.93 11.95 -2.26
C PRO A 18 0.76 11.01 -1.94
N ARG A 19 0.49 10.07 -2.85
CA ARG A 19 -0.41 8.95 -2.56
C ARG A 19 0.41 7.83 -1.93
N TYR A 20 0.27 7.65 -0.62
CA TYR A 20 0.91 6.56 0.10
C TYR A 20 0.00 5.34 0.16
N THR A 21 0.40 4.25 -0.48
CA THR A 21 -0.30 2.96 -0.43
C THR A 21 0.06 2.16 0.83
N SER A 22 1.15 2.54 1.51
CA SER A 22 1.61 1.97 2.78
C SER A 22 2.50 2.98 3.50
N TYR A 23 2.73 2.76 4.79
CA TYR A 23 3.75 3.47 5.57
C TYR A 23 4.52 2.49 6.47
N PRO A 24 5.86 2.44 6.41
CA PRO A 24 6.72 3.10 5.44
C PRO A 24 6.42 2.70 3.99
N THR A 25 6.79 3.55 3.04
CA THR A 25 6.57 3.29 1.61
C THR A 25 7.55 2.27 1.05
N ALA A 26 7.20 1.63 -0.06
CA ALA A 26 8.02 0.60 -0.72
C ALA A 26 9.51 0.97 -0.96
N PRO A 27 9.91 2.23 -1.23
CA PRO A 27 11.32 2.61 -1.32
C PRO A 27 12.15 2.38 -0.05
N HIS A 28 11.50 2.18 1.11
CA HIS A 28 12.18 1.81 2.35
C HIS A 28 12.40 0.30 2.49
N PHE A 29 11.95 -0.52 1.54
CA PHE A 29 12.24 -1.95 1.55
C PHE A 29 13.73 -2.18 1.30
N GLY A 30 14.32 -3.11 2.05
CA GLY A 30 15.72 -3.50 1.93
C GLY A 30 15.88 -5.00 2.16
N ASN A 31 17.12 -5.47 2.14
CA ASN A 31 17.44 -6.91 2.22
C ASN A 31 17.45 -7.47 3.66
N THR A 32 16.67 -6.87 4.56
CA THR A 32 16.63 -7.26 5.99
C THR A 32 15.59 -8.34 6.29
N ALA A 33 14.60 -8.52 5.40
CA ALA A 33 13.62 -9.58 5.54
C ALA A 33 14.26 -10.94 5.22
N SER A 34 14.44 -11.77 6.24
CA SER A 34 14.94 -13.14 6.10
C SER A 34 13.80 -14.16 6.20
N PRO A 35 14.02 -15.40 5.73
CA PRO A 35 13.04 -16.48 5.92
C PRO A 35 12.69 -16.73 7.39
N SER A 36 13.66 -16.63 8.31
CA SER A 36 13.42 -16.82 9.75
C SER A 36 12.55 -15.70 10.31
N LEU A 37 12.85 -14.45 9.95
CA LEU A 37 12.06 -13.29 10.40
C LEU A 37 10.62 -13.36 9.89
N PHE A 38 10.42 -13.83 8.66
CA PHE A 38 9.09 -14.04 8.11
C PHE A 38 8.33 -15.12 8.88
N ALA A 39 8.97 -16.24 9.24
CA ALA A 39 8.35 -17.29 10.05
C ALA A 39 7.93 -16.74 11.44
N ASP A 40 8.81 -15.99 12.10
CA ASP A 40 8.53 -15.36 13.40
C ASP A 40 7.28 -14.45 13.32
N TRP A 41 7.12 -13.69 12.22
CA TRP A 41 5.94 -12.84 12.02
C TRP A 41 4.65 -13.64 11.86
N ILE A 42 4.69 -14.79 11.18
CA ILE A 42 3.51 -15.64 11.01
C ILE A 42 3.14 -16.33 12.33
N GLU A 43 4.14 -16.82 13.07
CA GLU A 43 3.93 -17.46 14.39
C GLU A 43 3.37 -16.48 15.43
N ALA A 44 3.71 -15.19 15.32
CA ALA A 44 3.20 -14.15 16.19
C ALA A 44 1.70 -13.81 15.96
N ILE A 45 1.06 -14.33 14.90
CA ILE A 45 -0.36 -14.11 14.63
C ILE A 45 -1.20 -14.94 15.62
N PRO A 46 -2.08 -14.32 16.45
CA PRO A 46 -2.89 -15.07 17.41
C PRO A 46 -3.82 -16.07 16.73
N ALA A 47 -3.97 -17.25 17.33
CA ALA A 47 -4.90 -18.27 16.86
C ALA A 47 -6.34 -17.72 16.80
N GLY A 48 -7.05 -18.02 15.70
CA GLY A 48 -8.40 -17.53 15.45
C GLY A 48 -8.50 -16.13 14.83
N THR A 49 -7.36 -15.47 14.55
CA THR A 49 -7.34 -14.19 13.81
C THR A 49 -7.83 -14.37 12.38
N ALA A 50 -8.67 -13.44 11.90
CA ALA A 50 -9.09 -13.42 10.51
C ALA A 50 -7.92 -13.01 9.59
N ILE A 51 -7.74 -13.73 8.49
CA ILE A 51 -6.64 -13.50 7.55
C ILE A 51 -7.21 -12.98 6.23
N SER A 52 -6.50 -12.03 5.61
CA SER A 52 -6.74 -11.60 4.23
C SER A 52 -5.65 -12.18 3.33
N LEU A 53 -6.05 -12.74 2.18
CA LEU A 53 -5.12 -13.30 1.20
C LEU A 53 -5.06 -12.41 -0.04
N TYR A 54 -3.85 -12.10 -0.49
CA TYR A 54 -3.59 -11.39 -1.75
C TYR A 54 -2.93 -12.35 -2.73
N LEU A 55 -3.52 -12.52 -3.91
CA LEU A 55 -2.95 -13.27 -5.02
C LEU A 55 -2.72 -12.34 -6.20
N HIS A 56 -1.49 -12.31 -6.70
CA HIS A 56 -1.13 -11.50 -7.86
C HIS A 56 -1.29 -12.31 -9.15
N VAL A 57 -2.16 -11.87 -10.06
CA VAL A 57 -2.31 -12.46 -11.41
C VAL A 57 -1.70 -11.48 -12.42
N PRO A 58 -0.48 -11.73 -12.91
CA PRO A 58 0.25 -10.75 -13.71
C PRO A 58 -0.13 -10.72 -15.20
N PHE A 59 -1.22 -11.38 -15.57
CA PHE A 59 -1.57 -11.59 -16.97
C PHE A 59 -2.79 -10.77 -17.38
N CYS A 60 -2.60 -9.98 -18.42
CA CYS A 60 -3.65 -9.24 -19.09
C CYS A 60 -3.85 -9.81 -20.50
N ARG A 61 -5.10 -9.83 -20.99
CA ARG A 61 -5.41 -10.31 -22.36
C ARG A 61 -4.72 -9.46 -23.44
N ARG A 62 -4.53 -8.16 -23.18
CA ARG A 62 -3.95 -7.18 -24.11
C ARG A 62 -3.15 -6.14 -23.34
N LEU A 63 -2.16 -5.55 -24.02
CA LEU A 63 -1.35 -4.47 -23.48
C LEU A 63 -2.11 -3.14 -23.55
N CYS A 64 -2.09 -2.38 -22.45
CA CYS A 64 -2.65 -1.03 -22.40
C CYS A 64 -1.51 -0.02 -22.30
N TRP A 65 -1.54 1.01 -23.13
CA TRP A 65 -0.48 2.04 -23.22
C TRP A 65 -0.28 2.86 -21.94
N PHE A 66 -1.28 2.89 -21.06
CA PHE A 66 -1.26 3.59 -19.77
C PHE A 66 -1.06 2.66 -18.56
N CYS A 67 -0.84 1.35 -18.78
CA CYS A 67 -0.74 0.40 -17.68
C CYS A 67 0.54 0.65 -16.87
N ALA A 68 0.38 0.86 -15.56
CA ALA A 68 1.46 0.96 -14.58
C ALA A 68 1.45 -0.20 -13.57
N CYS A 69 0.69 -1.26 -13.86
CA CYS A 69 0.62 -2.43 -13.01
C CYS A 69 1.87 -3.29 -13.17
N ARG A 70 2.27 -3.94 -12.08
CA ARG A 70 3.38 -4.90 -12.09
C ARG A 70 2.91 -6.22 -12.72
N THR A 71 3.60 -6.67 -13.76
CA THR A 71 3.58 -8.07 -14.22
C THR A 71 4.53 -8.91 -13.38
#